data_AF-A0A432SX85-F1
#
_entry.id   AF-A0A432SX85-F1
#
_cell.length_a   1.000
_cell.length_b   1.000
_cell.length_c   1.000
_cell.angle_alpha   90.00
_cell.angle_beta   90.00
_cell.angle_gamma   90.00
#
_symmetry.space_group_name_H-M   'P 1'
#
loop_
_entity.id
_entity.type
_entity.pdbx_description
1 polymer ?
#
loop_
_entity_poly.entity_id
_entity_poly.type
_entity_poly.pdbx_seq_one_letter_code
_entity_poly.pdbx_strand_id
1 'polypeptide(L)'
;MLLLTLTLTSCLSTTKEHKKRVVIQNSNTDTMRPCTKEYLPVCAEVAIECITTPCEPMKQTFPNACVLSNNKKATFLYKGACKK
;
A
#
# COMPACT_ATOMS: atom_id res chain seq x y z
N MET A 1 -11.27 57.17 -29.48
CA MET A 1 -11.10 55.70 -29.38
C MET A 1 -11.12 55.31 -27.92
N LEU A 2 -12.33 55.03 -27.42
CA LEU A 2 -12.60 54.65 -26.04
C LEU A 2 -12.40 53.12 -25.96
N LEU A 3 -11.22 52.66 -25.54
CA LEU A 3 -10.95 51.23 -25.42
C LEU A 3 -11.45 50.73 -24.06
N LEU A 4 -12.52 49.93 -24.12
CA LEU A 4 -12.99 49.03 -23.08
C LEU A 4 -11.84 48.11 -22.63
N THR A 5 -11.59 48.03 -21.33
CA THR A 5 -11.08 46.79 -20.73
C THR A 5 -11.86 46.50 -19.44
N LEU A 6 -12.97 45.77 -19.58
CA LEU A 6 -13.59 45.07 -18.46
C LEU A 6 -12.61 43.99 -18.00
N THR A 7 -11.88 44.24 -16.92
CA THR A 7 -11.21 43.14 -16.21
C THR A 7 -12.28 42.40 -15.41
N LEU A 8 -12.85 41.35 -16.01
CA LEU A 8 -13.52 40.29 -15.27
C LEU A 8 -12.49 39.63 -14.35
N THR A 9 -12.33 40.18 -13.15
CA THR A 9 -11.60 39.54 -12.07
C THR A 9 -12.43 38.34 -11.62
N SER A 10 -12.24 37.21 -12.29
CA SER A 10 -12.81 35.92 -11.94
C SER A 10 -12.47 35.61 -10.48
N CYS A 11 -13.51 35.31 -9.70
CA CYS A 11 -13.41 34.95 -8.29
C CYS A 11 -12.42 33.78 -8.13
N LEU A 12 -11.26 34.03 -7.52
CA LEU A 12 -10.29 32.98 -7.20
C LEU A 12 -10.78 32.23 -5.95
N SER A 13 -11.77 31.35 -6.13
CA SER A 13 -12.26 30.46 -5.08
C SER A 13 -11.21 29.39 -4.79
N THR A 14 -10.24 29.71 -3.95
CA THR A 14 -9.37 28.68 -3.35
C THR A 14 -10.18 27.91 -2.30
N THR A 15 -10.85 26.84 -2.72
CA THR A 15 -11.45 25.89 -1.78
C THR A 15 -10.32 25.10 -1.15
N LYS A 16 -9.86 25.53 0.03
CA LYS A 16 -9.00 24.72 0.89
C LYS A 16 -9.83 23.53 1.37
N GLU A 17 -9.65 22.37 0.75
CA GLU A 17 -10.24 21.14 1.23
C GLU A 17 -9.60 20.80 2.58
N HIS A 18 -10.33 20.97 3.67
CA HIS A 18 -9.93 20.47 4.98
C HIS A 18 -10.08 18.95 4.96
N LYS A 19 -9.06 18.25 4.44
CA LYS A 19 -8.94 16.81 4.55
C LYS A 19 -8.95 16.44 6.02
N LYS A 20 -10.11 15.97 6.52
CA LYS A 20 -10.26 15.45 7.87
C LYS A 20 -9.38 14.21 7.99
N ARG A 21 -8.18 14.41 8.53
CA ARG A 21 -7.25 13.34 8.85
C ARG A 21 -7.80 12.61 10.08
N VAL A 22 -8.53 11.52 9.87
CA VAL A 22 -8.84 10.57 10.94
C VAL A 22 -7.52 9.86 11.27
N VAL A 23 -6.81 10.38 12.25
CA VAL A 23 -5.65 9.72 12.85
C VAL A 23 -6.16 8.91 14.04
N ILE A 24 -6.53 7.64 13.83
CA ILE A 24 -6.58 6.68 14.94
C ILE A 24 -5.15 6.20 15.15
N GLN A 25 -4.31 7.03 15.79
CA GLN A 25 -2.99 6.60 16.26
C GLN A 25 -3.16 5.99 17.64
N ASN A 26 -3.51 4.70 17.70
CA ASN A 26 -3.23 3.90 18.89
C ASN A 26 -1.92 3.15 18.67
N SER A 27 -0.91 3.64 19.37
CA SER A 27 0.42 3.07 19.58
C SER A 27 0.42 1.55 19.73
N ASN A 28 1.30 0.89 18.98
CA ASN A 28 1.78 -0.48 19.19
C ASN A 28 0.71 -1.58 19.26
N THR A 29 0.05 -1.84 18.14
CA THR A 29 -0.54 -3.15 17.88
C THR A 29 0.10 -3.71 16.62
N ASP A 30 0.73 -4.88 16.72
CA ASP A 30 1.07 -5.70 15.57
C ASP A 30 -0.26 -6.14 14.95
N THR A 31 -0.85 -5.26 14.13
CA THR A 31 -2.21 -5.39 13.64
C THR A 31 -2.23 -6.42 12.52
N MET A 32 -2.34 -7.69 12.90
CA MET A 32 -2.79 -8.72 11.96
C MET A 32 -4.16 -8.30 11.42
N ARG A 33 -4.20 -7.91 10.15
CA ARG A 33 -5.45 -7.50 9.50
C ARG A 33 -6.26 -8.74 9.16
N PRO A 34 -7.56 -8.80 9.50
CA PRO A 34 -8.40 -9.93 9.10
C PRO A 34 -8.47 -9.98 7.56
N CYS A 35 -8.27 -11.17 7.00
CA CYS A 35 -8.32 -11.41 5.55
C CYS A 35 -9.46 -12.36 5.18
N THR A 36 -10.03 -12.16 4.00
CA THR A 36 -10.99 -13.11 3.42
C THR A 36 -10.29 -14.43 3.07
N LYS A 37 -11.08 -15.50 2.92
CA LYS A 37 -10.60 -16.82 2.46
C LYS A 37 -10.57 -16.96 0.94
N GLU A 38 -10.67 -15.84 0.22
CA GLU A 38 -10.61 -15.83 -1.24
C GLU A 38 -9.22 -16.26 -1.73
N TYR A 39 -9.19 -17.06 -2.79
CA TYR A 39 -7.97 -17.54 -3.42
C TYR A 39 -7.66 -16.74 -4.69
N LEU A 40 -6.79 -15.74 -4.54
CA LEU A 40 -6.24 -14.90 -5.61
C LEU A 40 -4.71 -14.84 -5.43
N PRO A 41 -3.98 -15.90 -5.84
CA PRO A 41 -2.62 -16.12 -5.39
C PRO A 41 -1.66 -15.03 -5.84
N VAL A 42 -0.65 -14.78 -5.02
CA VAL A 42 0.45 -13.87 -5.33
C VAL A 42 1.79 -14.52 -4.98
N CYS A 43 2.81 -14.28 -5.80
CA CYS A 43 4.16 -14.71 -5.54
C CYS A 43 4.92 -13.61 -4.81
N ALA A 44 5.61 -13.98 -3.75
CA ALA A 44 6.42 -13.08 -2.96
C ALA A 44 7.74 -13.75 -2.54
N GLU A 45 8.72 -12.93 -2.24
CA GLU A 45 10.01 -13.34 -1.71
C GLU A 45 10.02 -13.16 -0.19
N VAL A 46 10.35 -14.21 0.56
CA VAL A 46 10.32 -14.22 2.02
C VAL A 46 11.75 -14.26 2.55
N ALA A 47 12.10 -13.24 3.35
CA ALA A 47 13.38 -13.20 4.06
C ALA A 47 13.41 -14.25 5.17
N ILE A 48 14.40 -15.13 5.12
CA ILE A 48 14.60 -16.21 6.09
C ILE A 48 15.85 -15.90 6.91
N GLU A 49 15.71 -16.00 8.23
CA GLU A 49 16.84 -15.89 9.16
C GLU A 49 17.37 -17.29 9.44
N CYS A 50 18.63 -17.52 9.09
CA CYS A 50 19.33 -18.77 9.35
C CYS A 50 20.37 -18.53 10.46
N ILE A 51 20.63 -19.55 11.28
CA ILE A 51 21.36 -19.44 12.56
C ILE A 51 22.79 -18.91 12.37
N THR A 52 23.48 -19.36 11.31
CA THR A 52 24.91 -19.12 11.12
C THR A 52 25.23 -18.07 10.06
N THR A 53 24.38 -17.90 9.05
CA THR A 53 24.55 -16.94 7.94
C THR A 53 23.18 -16.50 7.41
N PRO A 54 22.98 -15.26 6.95
CA PRO A 54 21.76 -14.88 6.25
C PRO A 54 21.52 -15.82 5.07
N CYS A 55 20.33 -16.44 5.01
CA CYS A 55 19.95 -17.28 3.88
C CYS A 55 19.47 -16.42 2.72
N GLU A 56 19.62 -16.93 1.51
CA GLU A 56 18.93 -16.35 0.37
C GLU A 56 17.41 -16.41 0.60
N PRO A 57 16.70 -15.31 0.33
CA PRO A 57 15.26 -15.28 0.52
C PRO A 57 14.56 -16.24 -0.46
N MET A 58 13.48 -16.88 -0.01
CA MET A 58 12.79 -17.90 -0.80
C MET A 58 11.50 -17.37 -1.41
N LYS A 59 11.21 -17.82 -2.63
CA LYS A 59 9.93 -17.52 -3.31
C LYS A 59 8.83 -18.39 -2.74
N GLN A 60 7.77 -17.78 -2.23
CA GLN A 60 6.60 -18.46 -1.68
C GLN A 60 5.31 -17.89 -2.26
N THR A 61 4.34 -18.77 -2.50
CA THR A 61 2.99 -18.38 -2.93
C THR A 61 2.13 -18.08 -1.72
N PHE A 62 1.50 -16.92 -1.71
CA PHE A 62 0.49 -16.52 -0.74
C PHE A 62 -0.91 -16.65 -1.36
N PRO A 63 -1.94 -17.03 -0.58
CA PRO A 63 -3.28 -17.28 -1.11
C PRO A 63 -3.97 -16.01 -1.63
N ASN A 64 -3.64 -14.85 -1.07
CA ASN A 64 -4.07 -13.54 -1.55
C ASN A 64 -3.15 -12.42 -1.04
N ALA A 65 -3.30 -11.23 -1.62
CA ALA A 65 -2.51 -10.05 -1.27
C ALA A 65 -2.72 -9.56 0.18
N CYS A 66 -3.90 -9.80 0.77
CA CYS A 66 -4.16 -9.43 2.16
C CYS A 66 -3.28 -10.27 3.10
N VAL A 67 -3.24 -11.59 2.92
CA VAL A 67 -2.39 -12.48 3.72
C VAL A 67 -0.91 -12.13 3.55
N LEU A 68 -0.49 -11.78 2.33
CA LEU A 68 0.86 -11.26 2.09
C LEU A 68 1.14 -9.99 2.92
N SER A 69 0.22 -9.04 2.95
CA SER A 69 0.41 -7.75 3.66
C SER A 69 0.56 -7.88 5.17
N ASN A 70 0.11 -9.00 5.75
CA ASN A 70 0.32 -9.32 7.17
C ASN A 70 1.73 -9.87 7.45
N ASN A 71 2.48 -10.27 6.42
CA ASN A 71 3.83 -10.80 6.57
C ASN A 71 4.88 -9.71 6.31
N LYS A 72 5.52 -9.21 7.39
CA LYS A 72 6.55 -8.17 7.31
C LYS A 72 7.87 -8.60 6.67
N LYS A 73 8.11 -9.92 6.57
CA LYS A 73 9.31 -10.50 5.94
C LYS A 73 9.11 -10.80 4.46
N ALA A 74 7.92 -10.55 3.92
CA ALA A 74 7.57 -10.90 2.55
C ALA A 74 7.52 -9.67 1.65
N THR A 75 8.13 -9.78 0.47
CA THR A 75 8.16 -8.76 -0.57
C THR A 75 7.38 -9.24 -1.78
N PHE A 76 6.36 -8.50 -2.18
CA PHE A 76 5.57 -8.83 -3.37
C PHE A 76 6.44 -8.88 -4.64
N LEU A 77 6.30 -9.93 -5.44
CA LEU A 77 6.96 -10.05 -6.75
C LEU A 77 5.96 -9.86 -7.90
N TYR A 78 4.97 -10.75 -8.01
CA TYR A 78 3.98 -10.72 -9.10
C TYR A 78 2.67 -11.43 -8.72
N LYS A 79 1.61 -11.15 -9.49
CA LYS A 79 0.31 -11.82 -9.35
C LYS A 79 0.34 -13.23 -9.94
N GLY A 80 -0.32 -14.17 -9.28
CA GLY A 80 -0.30 -15.60 -9.61
C GLY A 80 0.60 -16.39 -8.66
N ALA A 81 0.52 -17.71 -8.74
CA ALA A 81 1.40 -18.59 -7.98
C ALA A 81 2.85 -18.49 -8.47
N CYS A 82 3.81 -18.73 -7.57
CA CYS A 82 5.21 -18.79 -7.93
C CYS A 82 5.46 -19.92 -8.92
N LYS A 83 6.21 -19.62 -9.98
CA LYS A 83 6.74 -20.62 -10.92
C LYS A 83 7.87 -21.40 -10.25
N LYS A 84 7.93 -22.71 -10.54
CA LYS A 84 9.05 -23.58 -10.15
C LYS A 84 10.29 -23.29 -10.99
#